data_AF-A0A326GG64-F1
#
_entry.id   AF-A0A326GG64-F1
#
_cell.length_a   1.000
_cell.length_b   1.000
_cell.length_c   1.000
_cell.angle_alpha   90.00
_cell.angle_beta   90.00
_cell.angle_gamma   90.00
#
_symmetry.space_group_name_H-M   'P 1'
#
loop_
_entity.id
_entity.type
_entity.pdbx_description
1 polymer ?
#
loop_
_entity_poly.entity_id
_entity_poly.type
_entity_poly.pdbx_seq_one_letter_code
_entity_poly.pdbx_strand_id
1 'polypeptide(L)'
;MLMMLAIIILSVSRMSAMNSGLVDVIEGPATRQVRNLNIKVALLDIVRFEKNMALTDDDAQNREFANSAATRVTELDSLLSDAMANSTERSKADWATVANNWNEYKAINARIRQLGLENRNAEAARLSLTDARDRVVTIAKTLDVLIGRSTSRMEEAKAEAAAAYSQARLILIVAGLLACAIAIAGALWISRIVAQGLKRVSVALDAVAVGDLDKEVVVTSNDEIKDLVDTVNRMTASLRKSAELADTIALGDLSVDHKPLSNEDRLGHAMVKMVDGLRQSAALADTIALGDLSVDAKPLSDKDQLGHAVVSMLAGLRKSAALADTIAAGDLTVDHQPLSDKDQLGNALVSMTKRLRNVVGDATAAADNVAGGSQQLSASSEQVSQGATEQAASAEEASASMEEMAANIKQNADNAAQTEKIARQSSKDAETSGIA
;
A
#
# COMPACT_ATOMS: atom_id res chain seq x y z
N MET A 1 12.37 10.51 -29.00
CA MET A 1 12.77 11.90 -29.34
C MET A 1 14.06 11.94 -30.17
N LEU A 2 15.17 11.34 -29.74
CA LEU A 2 16.45 11.33 -30.48
C LEU A 2 16.34 10.83 -31.93
N MET A 3 15.52 9.81 -32.17
CA MET A 3 15.36 9.24 -33.51
C MET A 3 14.63 10.17 -34.50
N MET A 4 13.63 10.94 -34.04
CA MET A 4 13.01 11.97 -34.89
C MET A 4 14.01 13.06 -35.26
N LEU A 5 14.86 13.46 -34.31
CA LEU A 5 15.88 14.47 -34.53
C LEU A 5 16.89 14.02 -35.59
N ALA A 6 17.30 12.74 -35.56
CA ALA A 6 18.14 12.13 -36.59
C ALA A 6 17.47 12.13 -37.98
N ILE A 7 16.16 11.82 -38.06
CA ILE A 7 15.40 11.85 -39.32
C ILE A 7 15.31 13.28 -39.88
N ILE A 8 15.10 14.27 -39.03
CA ILE A 8 15.05 15.69 -39.44
C ILE A 8 16.40 16.14 -40.00
N ILE A 9 17.51 15.86 -39.29
CA ILE A 9 18.86 16.19 -39.75
C ILE A 9 19.16 15.52 -41.10
N LEU A 10 18.78 14.25 -41.24
CA LEU A 10 18.96 13.52 -42.48
C LEU A 10 18.12 14.12 -43.62
N SER A 11 16.89 14.53 -43.35
CA SER A 11 16.00 15.16 -44.34
C SER A 11 16.57 16.50 -44.83
N VAL A 12 17.02 17.35 -43.91
CA VAL A 12 17.62 18.65 -44.21
C VAL A 12 18.91 18.50 -45.01
N SER A 13 19.78 17.55 -44.65
CA SER A 13 21.03 17.33 -45.38
C SER A 13 20.78 16.85 -46.82
N ARG A 14 19.80 15.97 -47.05
CA ARG A 14 19.42 15.52 -48.40
C ARG A 14 18.79 16.63 -49.24
N MET A 15 17.97 17.48 -48.62
CA MET A 15 17.38 18.64 -49.30
C MET A 15 18.44 19.67 -49.70
N SER A 16 19.43 19.91 -48.82
CA SER A 16 20.58 20.77 -49.12
C SER A 16 21.40 20.23 -50.30
N ALA A 17 21.69 18.92 -50.32
CA ALA A 17 22.40 18.29 -51.44
C ALA A 17 21.63 18.41 -52.76
N MET A 18 20.31 18.23 -52.74
CA MET A 18 19.46 18.40 -53.92
C MET A 18 19.44 19.86 -54.41
N ASN A 19 19.40 20.82 -53.48
CA ASN A 19 19.48 22.24 -53.81
C ASN A 19 20.82 22.61 -54.45
N SER A 20 21.94 22.13 -53.89
CA SER A 20 23.27 22.34 -54.48
C SER A 20 23.36 21.77 -55.90
N GLY A 21 22.87 20.54 -56.12
CA GLY A 21 22.88 19.93 -57.44
C GLY A 21 22.04 20.71 -58.47
N LEU A 22 20.92 21.31 -58.06
CA LEU A 22 20.11 22.16 -58.93
C LEU A 22 20.85 23.45 -59.32
N VAL A 23 21.49 24.10 -58.35
CA VAL A 23 22.31 25.31 -58.57
C VAL A 23 23.46 24.99 -59.53
N ASP A 24 24.15 23.88 -59.34
CA ASP A 24 25.26 23.45 -60.20
C ASP A 24 24.84 23.22 -61.66
N VAL A 25 23.61 22.74 -61.91
CA VAL A 25 23.06 22.56 -63.26
C VAL A 25 22.75 23.90 -63.93
N ILE A 26 22.17 24.84 -63.17
CA ILE A 26 21.79 26.16 -63.67
C ILE A 26 23.05 26.99 -63.96
N GLU A 27 23.93 27.13 -62.98
CA GLU A 27 25.15 27.94 -63.09
C GLU A 27 26.22 27.28 -63.98
N GLY A 28 26.16 25.95 -64.17
CA GLY A 28 27.09 25.20 -65.00
C GLY A 28 26.60 25.00 -66.44
N PRO A 29 26.14 23.78 -66.80
CA PRO A 29 25.87 23.41 -68.18
C PRO A 29 24.72 24.18 -68.83
N ALA A 30 23.69 24.60 -68.09
CA ALA A 30 22.58 25.37 -68.65
C ALA A 30 23.03 26.78 -69.09
N THR A 31 23.76 27.49 -68.23
CA THR A 31 24.34 28.81 -68.59
C THR A 31 25.30 28.69 -69.78
N ARG A 32 26.16 27.65 -69.81
CA ARG A 32 27.04 27.38 -70.97
C ARG A 32 26.25 27.12 -72.25
N GLN A 33 25.15 26.36 -72.18
CA GLN A 33 24.29 26.08 -73.33
C GLN A 33 23.70 27.35 -73.92
N VAL A 34 23.12 28.21 -73.08
CA VAL A 34 22.51 29.48 -73.50
C VAL A 34 23.55 30.37 -74.18
N ARG A 35 24.76 30.48 -73.59
CA ARG A 35 25.85 31.24 -74.20
C ARG A 35 26.26 30.70 -75.57
N ASN A 36 26.43 29.38 -75.70
CA ASN A 36 26.81 28.76 -76.97
C ASN A 36 25.76 28.99 -78.07
N LEU A 37 24.47 28.91 -77.70
CA LEU A 37 23.36 29.21 -78.60
C LEU A 37 23.37 30.69 -79.03
N ASN A 38 23.57 31.62 -78.10
CA ASN A 38 23.65 33.05 -78.41
C ASN A 38 24.79 33.37 -79.38
N ILE A 39 25.97 32.78 -79.18
CA ILE A 39 27.11 32.93 -80.11
C ILE A 39 26.76 32.38 -81.49
N LYS A 40 26.12 31.19 -81.55
CA LYS A 40 25.71 30.58 -82.82
C LYS A 40 24.67 31.45 -83.54
N VAL A 41 23.70 32.00 -82.83
CA VAL A 41 22.67 32.89 -83.39
C VAL A 41 23.30 34.18 -83.90
N ALA A 42 24.18 34.82 -83.12
CA ALA A 42 24.88 36.03 -83.54
C ALA A 42 25.71 35.80 -84.81
N LEU A 43 26.41 34.66 -84.91
CA LEU A 43 27.16 34.28 -86.12
C LEU A 43 26.23 34.17 -87.34
N LEU A 44 25.11 33.45 -87.19
CA LEU A 44 24.16 33.25 -88.29
C LEU A 44 23.45 34.54 -88.70
N ASP A 45 23.19 35.45 -87.77
CA ASP A 45 22.67 36.79 -88.06
C ASP A 45 23.67 37.59 -88.92
N ILE A 46 24.96 37.55 -88.60
CA ILE A 46 26.01 38.24 -89.40
C ILE A 46 26.07 37.66 -90.81
N VAL A 47 26.04 36.32 -90.93
CA VAL A 47 26.01 35.62 -92.22
C VAL A 47 24.74 35.96 -93.02
N ARG A 48 23.60 36.16 -92.35
CA ARG A 48 22.37 36.61 -93.02
C ARG A 48 22.52 38.04 -93.53
N PHE A 49 23.04 38.97 -92.70
CA PHE A 49 23.21 40.36 -93.11
C PHE A 49 24.21 40.51 -94.27
N GLU A 50 25.35 39.81 -94.24
CA GLU A 50 26.30 39.86 -95.37
C GLU A 50 25.69 39.33 -96.68
N LYS A 51 24.85 38.28 -96.59
CA LYS A 51 24.17 37.73 -97.77
C LYS A 51 23.12 38.68 -98.30
N ASN A 52 22.35 39.31 -97.43
CA ASN A 52 21.38 40.33 -97.83
C ASN A 52 22.09 41.50 -98.51
N MET A 53 23.25 41.92 -98.00
CA MET A 53 24.05 42.97 -98.63
C MET A 53 24.56 42.58 -100.02
N ALA A 54 24.96 41.33 -100.21
CA ALA A 54 25.41 40.83 -101.50
C ALA A 54 24.26 40.61 -102.52
N LEU A 55 23.00 40.77 -102.10
CA LEU A 55 21.81 40.52 -102.92
C LEU A 55 20.94 41.76 -103.15
N THR A 56 21.11 42.83 -102.37
CA THR A 56 20.34 44.06 -102.52
C THR A 56 21.13 45.12 -103.28
N ASP A 57 20.44 45.84 -104.17
CA ASP A 57 20.96 47.00 -104.88
C ASP A 57 20.48 48.33 -104.23
N ASP A 58 19.77 48.26 -103.10
CA ASP A 58 19.30 49.43 -102.34
C ASP A 58 20.38 49.89 -101.33
N ASP A 59 20.97 51.06 -101.59
CA ASP A 59 21.99 51.69 -100.74
C ASP A 59 21.56 51.90 -99.29
N ALA A 60 20.28 52.23 -99.05
CA ALA A 60 19.78 52.47 -97.70
C ALA A 60 19.70 51.16 -96.92
N GLN A 61 19.19 50.10 -97.55
CA GLN A 61 19.17 48.75 -96.97
C GLN A 61 20.59 48.21 -96.76
N ASN A 62 21.51 48.45 -97.70
CA ASN A 62 22.90 48.05 -97.56
C ASN A 62 23.57 48.68 -96.34
N ARG A 63 23.33 49.97 -96.08
CA ARG A 63 23.83 50.63 -94.85
C ARG A 63 23.20 50.06 -93.58
N GLU A 64 21.91 49.77 -93.60
CA GLU A 64 21.21 49.17 -92.45
C GLU A 64 21.77 47.78 -92.11
N PHE A 65 21.95 46.93 -93.11
CA PHE A 65 22.55 45.60 -92.92
C PHE A 65 24.02 45.70 -92.50
N ALA A 66 24.80 46.64 -93.06
CA ALA A 66 26.19 46.86 -92.66
C ALA A 66 26.32 47.24 -91.19
N ASN A 67 25.44 48.15 -90.73
CA ASN A 67 25.37 48.60 -89.33
C ASN A 67 24.91 47.46 -88.40
N SER A 68 23.87 46.72 -88.79
CA SER A 68 23.36 45.58 -88.01
C SER A 68 24.41 44.47 -87.87
N ALA A 69 25.14 44.18 -88.95
CA ALA A 69 26.26 43.25 -88.93
C ALA A 69 27.40 43.78 -88.05
N ALA A 70 27.73 45.07 -88.11
CA ALA A 70 28.75 45.68 -87.25
C ALA A 70 28.41 45.52 -85.76
N THR A 71 27.16 45.78 -85.39
CA THR A 71 26.67 45.61 -84.01
C THR A 71 26.79 44.15 -83.56
N ARG A 72 26.34 43.20 -84.39
CA ARG A 72 26.46 41.77 -84.07
C ARG A 72 27.90 41.28 -84.00
N VAL A 73 28.81 41.82 -84.82
CA VAL A 73 30.24 41.50 -84.73
C VAL A 73 30.80 41.91 -83.36
N THR A 74 30.47 43.12 -82.89
CA THR A 74 30.88 43.60 -81.55
C THR A 74 30.29 42.75 -80.43
N GLU A 75 29.01 42.39 -80.54
CA GLU A 75 28.35 41.51 -79.57
C GLU A 75 28.99 40.12 -79.54
N LEU A 76 29.30 39.54 -80.70
CA LEU A 76 29.94 38.23 -80.78
C LEU A 76 31.37 38.26 -80.21
N ASP A 77 32.14 39.32 -80.47
CA ASP A 77 33.46 39.52 -79.84
C ASP A 77 33.34 39.51 -78.30
N SER A 78 32.33 40.20 -77.75
CA SER A 78 32.08 40.21 -76.30
C SER A 78 31.67 38.83 -75.77
N LEU A 79 30.72 38.16 -76.41
CA LEU A 79 30.26 36.82 -76.01
C LEU A 79 31.38 35.78 -76.09
N LEU A 80 32.25 35.87 -77.09
CA LEU A 80 33.36 34.95 -77.27
C LEU A 80 34.45 35.19 -76.21
N SER A 81 34.73 36.45 -75.89
CA SER A 81 35.64 36.80 -74.79
C SER A 81 35.17 36.25 -73.46
N ASP A 82 33.88 36.45 -73.13
CA ASP A 82 33.27 35.85 -71.93
C ASP A 82 33.35 34.31 -71.97
N ALA A 83 33.04 33.71 -73.12
CA ALA A 83 33.07 32.27 -73.28
C ALA A 83 34.44 31.66 -73.03
N MET A 84 35.51 32.31 -73.51
CA MET A 84 36.89 31.89 -73.30
C MET A 84 37.32 32.07 -71.84
N ALA A 85 36.99 33.19 -71.21
CA ALA A 85 37.32 33.47 -69.81
C ALA A 85 36.68 32.46 -68.85
N ASN A 86 35.45 32.04 -69.16
CA ASN A 86 34.65 31.13 -68.35
C ASN A 86 34.57 29.72 -68.96
N SER A 87 35.63 29.28 -69.64
CA SER A 87 35.72 27.96 -70.27
C SER A 87 36.36 26.92 -69.35
N THR A 88 35.87 25.68 -69.42
CA THR A 88 36.53 24.54 -68.77
C THR A 88 37.75 24.10 -69.57
N GLU A 89 38.74 23.47 -68.93
CA GLU A 89 39.92 22.89 -69.61
C GLU A 89 39.53 22.06 -70.85
N ARG A 90 38.52 21.22 -70.71
CA ARG A 90 38.00 20.35 -71.76
C ARG A 90 37.46 21.10 -72.99
N SER A 91 37.02 22.34 -72.81
CA SER A 91 36.45 23.18 -73.88
C SER A 91 37.42 24.22 -74.44
N LYS A 92 38.61 24.40 -73.85
CA LYS A 92 39.55 25.45 -74.27
C LYS A 92 39.99 25.32 -75.73
N ALA A 93 40.28 24.09 -76.19
CA ALA A 93 40.67 23.84 -77.58
C ALA A 93 39.54 24.14 -78.58
N ASP A 94 38.30 23.79 -78.23
CA ASP A 94 37.12 24.09 -79.03
C ASP A 94 36.92 25.62 -79.15
N TRP A 95 37.05 26.36 -78.04
CA TRP A 95 36.94 27.82 -78.05
C TRP A 95 38.09 28.51 -78.79
N ALA A 96 39.31 27.99 -78.70
CA ALA A 96 40.43 28.49 -79.50
C ALA A 96 40.18 28.30 -81.01
N THR A 97 39.58 27.18 -81.40
CA THR A 97 39.17 26.91 -82.78
C THR A 97 38.11 27.90 -83.24
N VAL A 98 37.09 28.17 -82.42
CA VAL A 98 36.06 29.19 -82.69
C VAL A 98 36.69 30.57 -82.82
N ALA A 99 37.56 30.97 -81.89
CA ALA A 99 38.20 32.29 -81.89
C ALA A 99 39.10 32.53 -83.09
N ASN A 100 39.91 31.54 -83.48
CA ASN A 100 40.78 31.66 -84.64
C ASN A 100 39.98 31.81 -85.94
N ASN A 101 38.99 30.93 -86.15
CA ASN A 101 38.14 31.03 -87.34
C ASN A 101 37.28 32.30 -87.34
N TRP A 102 36.84 32.76 -86.16
CA TRP A 102 36.10 34.00 -86.01
C TRP A 102 36.94 35.22 -86.39
N ASN A 103 38.19 35.30 -85.94
CA ASN A 103 39.08 36.41 -86.29
C ASN A 103 39.33 36.49 -87.80
N GLU A 104 39.51 35.34 -88.46
CA GLU A 104 39.64 35.28 -89.92
C GLU A 104 38.34 35.66 -90.62
N TYR A 105 37.20 35.10 -90.19
CA TYR A 105 35.89 35.43 -90.75
C TYR A 105 35.54 36.91 -90.54
N LYS A 106 35.86 37.51 -89.40
CA LYS A 106 35.62 38.93 -89.09
C LYS A 106 36.32 39.85 -90.08
N ALA A 107 37.56 39.55 -90.45
CA ALA A 107 38.30 40.30 -91.46
C ALA A 107 37.65 40.16 -92.86
N ILE A 108 37.26 38.93 -93.24
CA ILE A 108 36.58 38.66 -94.51
C ILE A 108 35.21 39.37 -94.55
N ASN A 109 34.42 39.29 -93.48
CA ASN A 109 33.12 39.93 -93.36
C ASN A 109 33.24 41.47 -93.44
N ALA A 110 34.26 42.08 -92.84
CA ALA A 110 34.52 43.52 -93.01
C ALA A 110 34.73 43.90 -94.49
N ARG A 111 35.46 43.06 -95.24
CA ARG A 111 35.65 43.26 -96.68
C ARG A 111 34.35 43.05 -97.47
N ILE A 112 33.56 42.02 -97.14
CA ILE A 112 32.24 41.78 -97.74
C ILE A 112 31.31 42.99 -97.53
N ARG A 113 31.26 43.53 -96.31
CA ARG A 113 30.47 44.72 -95.99
C ARG A 113 30.92 45.94 -96.78
N GLN A 114 32.23 46.15 -96.90
CA GLN A 114 32.78 47.23 -97.74
C GLN A 114 32.37 47.07 -99.20
N LEU A 115 32.50 45.86 -99.77
CA LEU A 115 32.12 45.57 -101.16
C LEU A 115 30.61 45.80 -101.38
N GLY A 116 29.76 45.43 -100.43
CA GLY A 116 28.32 45.72 -100.49
C GLY A 116 28.01 47.22 -100.46
N LEU A 117 28.70 48.00 -99.61
CA LEU A 117 28.57 49.46 -99.59
C LEU A 117 29.12 50.14 -100.86
N GLU A 118 30.05 49.49 -101.58
CA GLU A 118 30.55 49.89 -102.89
C GLU A 118 29.66 49.39 -104.06
N ASN A 119 28.53 48.72 -103.77
CA ASN A 119 27.65 48.06 -104.75
C ASN A 119 28.35 47.00 -105.63
N ARG A 120 29.43 46.39 -105.13
CA ARG A 120 30.18 45.31 -105.79
C ARG A 120 29.64 43.94 -105.37
N ASN A 121 28.34 43.75 -105.58
CA ASN A 121 27.56 42.63 -105.04
C ASN A 121 28.07 41.25 -105.50
N ALA A 122 28.49 41.10 -106.75
CA ALA A 122 29.03 39.84 -107.26
C ALA A 122 30.35 39.42 -106.56
N GLU A 123 31.21 40.39 -106.23
CA GLU A 123 32.46 40.13 -105.53
C GLU A 123 32.23 39.84 -104.05
N ALA A 124 31.30 40.56 -103.42
CA ALA A 124 30.81 40.30 -102.06
C ALA A 124 30.23 38.88 -101.94
N ALA A 125 29.38 38.48 -102.90
CA ALA A 125 28.78 37.16 -102.96
C ALA A 125 29.83 36.06 -103.13
N ARG A 126 30.81 36.25 -104.03
CA ARG A 126 31.89 35.26 -104.24
C ARG A 126 32.70 35.05 -102.96
N LEU A 127 33.06 36.14 -102.27
CA LEU A 127 33.84 36.10 -101.03
C LEU A 127 33.04 35.45 -99.87
N SER A 128 31.73 35.72 -99.79
CA SER A 128 30.82 35.06 -98.82
C SER A 128 30.66 33.55 -99.09
N LEU A 129 30.59 33.14 -100.37
CA LEU A 129 30.35 31.75 -100.76
C LEU A 129 31.58 30.85 -100.71
N THR A 130 32.79 31.42 -100.62
CA THR A 130 34.07 30.70 -100.62
C THR A 130 34.75 30.82 -99.27
N ASP A 131 35.68 31.75 -99.10
CA ASP A 131 36.56 31.83 -97.93
C ASP A 131 35.80 32.04 -96.61
N ALA A 132 34.73 32.86 -96.62
CA ALA A 132 33.90 33.06 -95.44
C ALA A 132 33.14 31.79 -95.03
N ARG A 133 32.66 31.02 -96.02
CA ARG A 133 31.82 29.84 -95.79
C ARG A 133 32.54 28.78 -94.98
N ASP A 134 33.79 28.47 -95.32
CA ASP A 134 34.56 27.43 -94.65
C ASP A 134 34.82 27.76 -93.18
N ARG A 135 35.09 29.04 -92.89
CA ARG A 135 35.26 29.54 -91.52
C ARG A 135 33.96 29.47 -90.73
N VAL A 136 32.86 29.96 -91.29
CA VAL A 136 31.54 29.92 -90.66
C VAL A 136 31.09 28.48 -90.38
N VAL A 137 31.27 27.57 -91.34
CA VAL A 137 30.92 26.15 -91.16
C VAL A 137 31.76 25.52 -90.04
N THR A 138 33.05 25.83 -89.98
CA THR A 138 33.93 25.32 -88.92
C THR A 138 33.51 25.84 -87.54
N ILE A 139 33.19 27.14 -87.43
CA ILE A 139 32.67 27.73 -86.19
C ILE A 139 31.36 27.07 -85.79
N ALA A 140 30.39 27.00 -86.71
CA ALA A 140 29.06 26.45 -86.44
C ALA A 140 29.13 24.99 -85.98
N LYS A 141 29.96 24.16 -86.64
CA LYS A 141 30.18 22.76 -86.27
C LYS A 141 30.82 22.63 -84.89
N THR A 142 31.78 23.50 -84.55
CA THR A 142 32.43 23.48 -83.24
C THR A 142 31.45 23.92 -82.14
N LEU A 143 30.61 24.93 -82.41
CA LEU A 143 29.53 25.33 -81.51
C LEU A 143 28.50 24.21 -81.33
N ASP A 144 28.18 23.44 -82.38
CA ASP A 144 27.29 22.27 -82.26
C ASP A 144 27.86 21.18 -81.34
N VAL A 145 29.17 20.94 -81.40
CA VAL A 145 29.85 20.03 -80.46
C VAL A 145 29.75 20.56 -79.02
N LEU A 146 29.97 21.86 -78.81
CA LEU A 146 29.88 22.49 -77.49
C LEU A 146 28.44 22.47 -76.92
N ILE A 147 27.45 22.74 -77.76
CA ILE A 147 26.01 22.67 -77.44
C ILE A 147 25.63 21.22 -77.09
N GLY A 148 25.96 20.25 -77.95
CA GLY A 148 25.66 18.84 -77.69
C GLY A 148 26.27 18.31 -76.40
N ARG A 149 27.51 18.73 -76.07
CA ARG A 149 28.17 18.37 -74.82
C ARG A 149 27.47 18.95 -73.59
N SER A 150 27.08 20.22 -73.65
CA SER A 150 26.31 20.86 -72.57
C SER A 150 24.93 20.21 -72.40
N THR A 151 24.23 19.89 -73.49
CA THR A 151 22.95 19.15 -73.45
C THR A 151 23.10 17.76 -72.83
N SER A 152 24.10 16.97 -73.24
CA SER A 152 24.38 15.65 -72.65
C SER A 152 24.64 15.75 -71.15
N ARG A 153 25.39 16.76 -70.71
CA ARG A 153 25.68 16.97 -69.30
C ARG A 153 24.45 17.36 -68.49
N MET A 154 23.51 18.10 -69.08
CA MET A 154 22.24 18.42 -68.44
C MET A 154 21.37 17.17 -68.24
N GLU A 155 21.30 16.27 -69.23
CA GLU A 155 20.56 15.01 -69.09
C GLU A 155 21.19 14.06 -68.07
N GLU A 156 22.53 13.97 -68.02
CA GLU A 156 23.25 13.24 -66.97
C GLU A 156 22.91 13.79 -65.58
N ALA A 157 23.01 15.11 -65.39
CA ALA A 157 22.71 15.73 -64.11
C ALA A 157 21.25 15.57 -63.68
N LYS A 158 20.31 15.57 -64.64
CA LYS A 158 18.89 15.27 -64.38
C LYS A 158 18.71 13.82 -63.91
N ALA A 159 19.38 12.86 -64.53
CA ALA A 159 19.35 11.46 -64.13
C ALA A 159 19.96 11.26 -62.74
N GLU A 160 21.10 11.91 -62.46
CA GLU A 160 21.76 11.91 -61.15
C GLU A 160 20.84 12.50 -60.07
N ALA A 161 20.18 13.64 -60.34
CA ALA A 161 19.23 14.26 -59.42
C ALA A 161 18.02 13.35 -59.13
N ALA A 162 17.46 12.69 -60.15
CA ALA A 162 16.36 11.75 -59.99
C ALA A 162 16.77 10.52 -59.16
N ALA A 163 17.97 9.97 -59.41
CA ALA A 163 18.52 8.88 -58.63
C ALA A 163 18.74 9.29 -57.16
N ALA A 164 19.35 10.44 -56.91
CA ALA A 164 19.57 10.98 -55.57
C ALA A 164 18.25 11.20 -54.81
N TYR A 165 17.23 11.74 -55.48
CA TYR A 165 15.89 11.90 -54.91
C TYR A 165 15.27 10.54 -54.53
N SER A 166 15.32 9.56 -55.43
CA SER A 166 14.74 8.23 -55.19
C SER A 166 15.41 7.51 -54.01
N GLN A 167 16.74 7.61 -53.90
CA GLN A 167 17.51 7.06 -52.78
C GLN A 167 17.19 7.78 -51.47
N ALA A 168 17.16 9.11 -51.48
CA ALA A 168 16.79 9.90 -50.31
C ALA A 168 15.39 9.54 -49.81
N ARG A 169 14.42 9.40 -50.72
CA ARG A 169 13.04 9.00 -50.40
C ARG A 169 12.98 7.61 -49.77
N LEU A 170 13.68 6.62 -50.33
CA LEU A 170 13.72 5.27 -49.77
C LEU A 170 14.26 5.26 -48.34
N ILE A 171 15.39 5.95 -48.11
CA ILE A 171 16.01 6.03 -46.79
C ILE A 171 15.04 6.66 -45.77
N LEU A 172 14.33 7.73 -46.15
CA LEU A 172 13.35 8.39 -45.27
C LEU A 172 12.16 7.47 -44.94
N ILE A 173 11.62 6.75 -45.92
CA ILE A 173 10.51 5.80 -45.69
C ILE A 173 10.96 4.68 -44.75
N VAL A 174 12.12 4.06 -45.01
CA VAL A 174 12.65 2.96 -44.18
C VAL A 174 12.94 3.45 -42.76
N ALA A 175 13.57 4.61 -42.59
CA ALA A 175 13.83 5.19 -41.29
C ALA A 175 12.52 5.50 -40.53
N GLY A 176 11.50 6.01 -41.22
CA GLY A 176 10.17 6.24 -40.64
C GLY A 176 9.46 4.96 -40.20
N LEU A 177 9.50 3.91 -41.02
CA LEU A 177 8.90 2.62 -40.66
C LEU A 177 9.60 1.96 -39.47
N LEU A 178 10.94 2.01 -39.43
CA LEU A 178 11.73 1.54 -38.28
C LEU A 178 11.38 2.32 -37.00
N ALA A 179 11.16 3.64 -37.11
CA ALA A 179 10.72 4.46 -36.00
C ALA A 179 9.39 4.00 -35.42
N CYS A 180 8.41 3.79 -36.28
CA CYS A 180 7.10 3.30 -35.88
C CYS A 180 7.19 1.91 -35.27
N ALA A 181 7.96 0.99 -35.86
CA ALA A 181 8.12 -0.37 -35.34
C ALA A 181 8.73 -0.38 -33.93
N ILE A 182 9.79 0.40 -33.69
CA ILE A 182 10.42 0.52 -32.37
C ILE A 182 9.45 1.14 -31.36
N ALA A 183 8.69 2.17 -31.76
CA ALA A 183 7.69 2.78 -30.89
C ALA A 183 6.58 1.80 -30.48
N ILE A 184 6.07 1.01 -31.43
CA ILE A 184 5.05 -0.02 -31.17
C ILE A 184 5.62 -1.12 -30.26
N ALA A 185 6.83 -1.61 -30.54
CA ALA A 185 7.49 -2.63 -29.74
C ALA A 185 7.73 -2.15 -28.30
N GLY A 186 8.22 -0.92 -28.13
CA GLY A 186 8.41 -0.29 -26.82
C GLY A 186 7.10 -0.13 -26.05
N ALA A 187 6.03 0.32 -26.72
CA ALA A 187 4.71 0.46 -26.10
C ALA A 187 4.14 -0.88 -25.62
N LEU A 188 4.23 -1.93 -26.45
CA LEU A 188 3.80 -3.28 -26.09
C LEU A 188 4.63 -3.85 -24.93
N TRP A 189 5.94 -3.61 -24.92
CA TRP A 189 6.84 -4.07 -23.87
C TRP A 189 6.53 -3.42 -22.52
N ILE A 190 6.40 -2.09 -22.49
CA ILE A 190 6.04 -1.33 -21.28
C ILE A 190 4.66 -1.76 -20.78
N SER A 191 3.66 -1.84 -21.69
CA SER A 191 2.31 -2.26 -21.33
C SER A 191 2.29 -3.66 -20.69
N ARG A 192 3.09 -4.59 -21.20
CA ARG A 192 3.17 -5.96 -20.66
C ARG A 192 3.82 -6.01 -19.27
N ILE A 193 4.88 -5.23 -19.03
CA ILE A 193 5.55 -5.15 -17.72
C ILE A 193 4.60 -4.59 -16.66
N VAL A 194 3.96 -3.46 -16.96
CA VAL A 194 3.02 -2.79 -16.04
C VAL A 194 1.82 -3.71 -15.75
N ALA A 195 1.21 -4.30 -16.77
CA ALA A 195 0.07 -5.19 -16.59
C ALA A 195 0.40 -6.43 -15.75
N GLN A 196 1.58 -7.04 -15.96
CA GLN A 196 2.01 -8.18 -15.16
C GLN A 196 2.33 -7.80 -13.71
N GLY A 197 2.98 -6.65 -13.49
CA GLY A 197 3.27 -6.12 -12.17
C GLY A 197 2.00 -5.90 -11.35
N LEU A 198 1.04 -5.13 -11.89
CA LEU A 198 -0.25 -4.87 -11.26
C LEU A 198 -1.06 -6.14 -10.99
N LYS A 199 -1.03 -7.12 -11.91
CA LYS A 199 -1.76 -8.38 -11.70
C LYS A 199 -1.24 -9.15 -10.47
N ARG A 200 0.06 -9.13 -10.20
CA ARG A 200 0.63 -9.78 -9.00
C ARG A 200 0.17 -9.10 -7.72
N VAL A 201 0.12 -7.77 -7.71
CA VAL A 201 -0.40 -7.00 -6.56
C VAL A 201 -1.88 -7.31 -6.33
N SER A 202 -2.68 -7.36 -7.41
CA SER A 202 -4.10 -7.71 -7.32
C SER A 202 -4.32 -9.07 -6.66
N VAL A 203 -3.54 -10.09 -7.07
CA VAL A 203 -3.64 -11.44 -6.47
C VAL A 203 -3.27 -11.42 -4.97
N ALA A 204 -2.28 -10.61 -4.58
CA ALA A 204 -1.93 -10.42 -3.17
C ALA A 204 -3.10 -9.83 -2.37
N LEU A 205 -3.68 -8.76 -2.90
CA LEU A 205 -4.78 -8.04 -2.26
C LEU A 205 -6.04 -8.91 -2.17
N ASP A 206 -6.35 -9.69 -3.21
CA ASP A 206 -7.46 -10.64 -3.19
C ASP A 206 -7.26 -11.70 -2.10
N ALA A 207 -6.03 -12.19 -1.90
CA ALA A 207 -5.71 -13.12 -0.81
C ALA A 207 -5.93 -12.48 0.58
N VAL A 208 -5.41 -11.27 0.79
CA VAL A 208 -5.62 -10.52 2.04
C VAL A 208 -7.11 -10.23 2.27
N ALA A 209 -7.88 -9.92 1.22
CA ALA A 209 -9.30 -9.64 1.32
C ALA A 209 -10.13 -10.85 1.80
N VAL A 210 -9.69 -12.07 1.52
CA VAL A 210 -10.31 -13.31 2.03
C VAL A 210 -9.69 -13.80 3.35
N GLY A 211 -8.73 -13.07 3.91
CA GLY A 211 -8.05 -13.41 5.16
C GLY A 211 -6.88 -14.40 5.02
N ASP A 212 -6.46 -14.72 3.79
CA ASP A 212 -5.26 -15.53 3.53
C ASP A 212 -4.01 -14.64 3.64
N LEU A 213 -3.41 -14.63 4.82
CA LEU A 213 -2.26 -13.79 5.15
C LEU A 213 -0.92 -14.50 4.91
N ASP A 214 -0.87 -15.74 4.43
CA ASP A 214 0.38 -16.52 4.32
C ASP A 214 1.08 -16.35 2.98
N LYS A 215 0.42 -15.72 2.01
CA LYS A 215 1.00 -15.48 0.68
C LYS A 215 1.89 -14.25 0.67
N GLU A 216 3.19 -14.46 0.51
CA GLU A 216 4.14 -13.39 0.24
C GLU A 216 4.30 -13.17 -1.27
N VAL A 217 4.17 -11.92 -1.72
CA VAL A 217 4.34 -11.58 -3.13
C VAL A 217 5.75 -11.09 -3.37
N VAL A 218 6.49 -11.85 -4.18
CA VAL A 218 7.86 -11.51 -4.58
C VAL A 218 7.84 -10.85 -5.95
N VAL A 219 8.44 -9.66 -6.03
CA VAL A 219 8.61 -8.92 -7.28
C VAL A 219 10.10 -8.75 -7.56
N THR A 220 10.50 -9.06 -8.80
CA THR A 220 11.88 -8.90 -9.30
C THR A 220 12.11 -7.54 -9.95
N SER A 221 11.05 -6.78 -10.21
CA SER A 221 11.09 -5.40 -10.72
C SER A 221 11.76 -4.47 -9.71
N ASN A 222 12.42 -3.41 -10.17
CA ASN A 222 13.00 -2.38 -9.30
C ASN A 222 12.41 -1.01 -9.65
N ASP A 223 11.08 -0.95 -9.59
CA ASP A 223 10.23 0.17 -9.99
C ASP A 223 9.15 0.44 -8.91
N GLU A 224 8.23 1.37 -9.18
CA GLU A 224 7.14 1.74 -8.27
C GLU A 224 6.21 0.57 -7.93
N ILE A 225 6.18 -0.49 -8.77
CA ILE A 225 5.42 -1.70 -8.48
C ILE A 225 6.05 -2.47 -7.32
N LYS A 226 7.38 -2.49 -7.21
CA LYS A 226 8.08 -3.07 -6.06
C LYS A 226 7.71 -2.33 -4.78
N ASP A 227 7.74 -1.00 -4.79
CA ASP A 227 7.38 -0.19 -3.61
C ASP A 227 5.95 -0.46 -3.14
N LEU A 228 5.02 -0.64 -4.09
CA LEU A 228 3.65 -1.03 -3.81
C LEU A 228 3.57 -2.42 -3.18
N VAL A 229 4.28 -3.40 -3.73
CA VAL A 229 4.32 -4.76 -3.16
C VAL A 229 4.96 -4.80 -1.79
N ASP A 230 6.06 -4.09 -1.57
CA ASP A 230 6.72 -3.99 -0.26
C ASP A 230 5.77 -3.37 0.79
N THR A 231 4.91 -2.44 0.37
CA THR A 231 3.87 -1.86 1.23
C THR A 231 2.76 -2.87 1.54
N VAL A 232 2.29 -3.64 0.55
CA VAL A 232 1.31 -4.71 0.76
C VAL A 232 1.88 -5.84 1.64
N ASN A 233 3.13 -6.23 1.45
CA ASN A 233 3.80 -7.24 2.28
C ASN A 233 3.94 -6.75 3.73
N ARG A 234 4.30 -5.48 3.96
CA ARG A 234 4.32 -4.88 5.32
C ARG A 234 2.93 -4.87 5.97
N MET A 235 1.89 -4.52 5.22
CA MET A 235 0.51 -4.58 5.69
C MET A 235 0.10 -6.01 6.05
N THR A 236 0.39 -6.98 5.18
CA THR A 236 0.07 -8.41 5.38
C THR A 236 0.78 -8.95 6.61
N ALA A 237 2.07 -8.62 6.78
CA ALA A 237 2.84 -9.01 7.98
C ALA A 237 2.26 -8.39 9.26
N SER A 238 1.80 -7.14 9.20
CA SER A 238 1.11 -6.48 10.31
C SER A 238 -0.19 -7.20 10.68
N LEU A 239 -1.03 -7.49 9.69
CA LEU A 239 -2.28 -8.21 9.89
C LEU A 239 -2.05 -9.62 10.44
N ARG A 240 -0.99 -10.31 9.99
CA ARG A 240 -0.63 -11.64 10.50
C ARG A 240 -0.27 -11.60 11.98
N LYS A 241 0.53 -10.62 12.41
CA LYS A 241 0.82 -10.40 13.84
C LYS A 241 -0.43 -10.11 14.67
N SER A 242 -1.38 -9.35 14.14
CA SER A 242 -2.66 -9.12 14.81
C SER A 242 -3.49 -10.41 14.90
N ALA A 243 -3.49 -11.26 13.87
CA ALA A 243 -4.15 -12.56 13.91
C ALA A 243 -3.51 -13.50 14.96
N GLU A 244 -2.18 -13.60 14.98
CA GLU A 244 -1.43 -14.38 15.99
C GLU A 244 -1.72 -13.92 17.43
N LEU A 245 -1.83 -12.61 17.65
CA LEU A 245 -2.21 -12.08 18.96
C LEU A 245 -3.65 -12.46 19.30
N ALA A 246 -4.58 -12.40 18.35
CA ALA A 246 -5.97 -12.78 18.58
C ALA A 246 -6.07 -14.26 18.94
N ASP A 247 -5.31 -15.14 18.28
CA ASP A 247 -5.20 -16.56 18.62
C ASP A 247 -4.66 -16.76 20.04
N THR A 248 -3.65 -15.99 20.43
CA THR A 248 -3.08 -16.07 21.78
C THR A 248 -4.09 -15.67 22.86
N ILE A 249 -4.86 -14.61 22.61
CA ILE A 249 -5.96 -14.18 23.50
C ILE A 249 -7.07 -15.23 23.55
N ALA A 250 -7.41 -15.85 22.42
CA ALA A 250 -8.41 -16.91 22.35
C ALA A 250 -8.01 -18.16 23.13
N LEU A 251 -6.70 -18.44 23.24
CA LEU A 251 -6.16 -19.49 24.10
C LEU A 251 -6.13 -19.11 25.60
N GLY A 252 -6.52 -17.88 25.95
CA GLY A 252 -6.54 -17.39 27.32
C GLY A 252 -5.17 -16.93 27.84
N ASP A 253 -4.14 -16.89 27.00
CA ASP A 253 -2.84 -16.34 27.37
C ASP A 253 -2.89 -14.81 27.29
N LEU A 254 -3.14 -14.20 28.45
CA LEU A 254 -3.15 -12.76 28.60
C LEU A 254 -1.78 -12.20 28.98
N SER A 255 -0.68 -12.97 28.94
CA SER A 255 0.64 -12.47 29.34
C SER A 255 1.32 -11.59 28.27
N VAL A 256 0.81 -11.60 27.04
CA VAL A 256 1.43 -10.92 25.89
C VAL A 256 1.30 -9.40 25.98
N ASP A 257 2.42 -8.69 25.86
CA ASP A 257 2.46 -7.23 25.71
C ASP A 257 2.43 -6.86 24.22
N HIS A 258 1.27 -6.39 23.75
CA HIS A 258 1.13 -5.91 22.38
C HIS A 258 1.27 -4.38 22.33
N LYS A 259 2.05 -3.89 21.37
CA LYS A 259 2.22 -2.45 21.14
C LYS A 259 1.62 -2.09 19.78
N PRO A 260 0.71 -1.10 19.72
CA PRO A 260 0.19 -0.58 18.46
C PRO A 260 1.33 -0.10 17.57
N LEU A 261 1.23 -0.33 16.26
CA LEU A 261 2.29 0.03 15.31
C LEU A 261 2.47 1.54 15.14
N SER A 262 1.41 2.30 15.37
CA SER A 262 1.38 3.76 15.32
C SER A 262 0.18 4.28 16.11
N ASN A 263 0.10 5.60 16.30
CA ASN A 263 -1.07 6.24 16.92
C ASN A 263 -2.37 6.03 16.11
N GLU A 264 -2.27 5.71 14.82
CA GLU A 264 -3.41 5.47 13.93
C GLU A 264 -3.80 3.99 13.86
N ASP A 265 -3.08 3.09 14.55
CA ASP A 265 -3.34 1.66 14.56
C ASP A 265 -4.55 1.33 15.44
N ARG A 266 -5.74 1.58 14.89
CA ARG A 266 -7.01 1.37 15.59
C ARG A 266 -7.20 -0.08 16.03
N LEU A 267 -6.75 -1.04 15.23
CA LEU A 267 -6.86 -2.47 15.56
C LEU A 267 -5.94 -2.81 16.73
N GLY A 268 -4.66 -2.43 16.67
CA GLY A 268 -3.72 -2.65 17.76
C GLY A 268 -4.19 -2.02 19.07
N HIS A 269 -4.66 -0.77 19.03
CA HIS A 269 -5.23 -0.11 20.22
C HIS A 269 -6.46 -0.84 20.78
N ALA A 270 -7.35 -1.36 19.92
CA ALA A 270 -8.52 -2.11 20.36
C ALA A 270 -8.11 -3.46 21.00
N MET A 271 -7.12 -4.15 20.44
CA MET A 271 -6.61 -5.40 20.98
C MET A 271 -5.93 -5.20 22.34
N VAL A 272 -5.16 -4.13 22.53
CA VAL A 272 -4.58 -3.79 23.84
C VAL A 272 -5.67 -3.57 24.88
N LYS A 273 -6.68 -2.75 24.58
CA LYS A 273 -7.80 -2.52 25.50
C LYS A 273 -8.55 -3.81 25.85
N MET A 274 -8.69 -4.72 24.88
CA MET A 274 -9.31 -6.03 25.09
C MET A 274 -8.47 -6.88 26.05
N VAL A 275 -7.15 -6.97 25.85
CA VAL A 275 -6.25 -7.70 26.75
C VAL A 275 -6.28 -7.10 28.16
N ASP A 276 -6.21 -5.78 28.28
CA ASP A 276 -6.23 -5.10 29.58
C ASP A 276 -7.54 -5.35 30.34
N GLY A 277 -8.69 -5.27 29.66
CA GLY A 277 -9.98 -5.58 30.27
C GLY A 277 -10.10 -7.04 30.72
N LEU A 278 -9.57 -7.98 29.92
CA LEU A 278 -9.53 -9.39 30.29
C LEU A 278 -8.59 -9.64 31.47
N ARG A 279 -7.40 -9.01 31.49
CA ARG A 279 -6.46 -9.08 32.62
C ARG A 279 -7.08 -8.55 33.91
N GLN A 280 -7.76 -7.42 33.85
CA GLN A 280 -8.44 -6.83 35.00
C GLN A 280 -9.52 -7.78 35.54
N SER A 281 -10.29 -8.41 34.66
CA SER A 281 -11.32 -9.38 35.04
C SER A 281 -10.71 -10.64 35.66
N ALA A 282 -9.61 -11.15 35.11
CA ALA A 282 -8.86 -12.27 35.67
C ALA A 282 -8.31 -11.94 37.07
N ALA A 283 -7.71 -10.75 37.23
CA ALA A 283 -7.21 -10.30 38.53
C ALA A 283 -8.33 -10.16 39.58
N LEU A 284 -9.52 -9.68 39.19
CA LEU A 284 -10.69 -9.65 40.07
C LEU A 284 -11.13 -11.06 40.47
N ALA A 285 -11.15 -12.00 39.53
CA ALA A 285 -11.47 -13.40 39.81
C ALA A 285 -10.46 -14.03 40.78
N ASP A 286 -9.16 -13.76 40.63
CA ASP A 286 -8.12 -14.21 41.54
C ASP A 286 -8.34 -13.67 42.96
N THR A 287 -8.64 -12.38 43.10
CA THR A 287 -8.91 -11.77 44.41
C THR A 287 -10.17 -12.37 45.08
N ILE A 288 -11.23 -12.61 44.29
CA ILE A 288 -12.45 -13.27 44.78
C ILE A 288 -12.15 -14.73 45.18
N ALA A 289 -11.30 -15.44 44.44
CA ALA A 289 -10.88 -16.80 44.76
C ALA A 289 -10.07 -16.88 46.07
N LEU A 290 -9.34 -15.82 46.42
CA LEU A 290 -8.69 -15.67 47.72
C LEU A 290 -9.67 -15.30 48.86
N GLY A 291 -10.94 -15.07 48.55
CA GLY A 291 -12.00 -14.74 49.51
C GLY A 291 -12.07 -13.26 49.89
N ASP A 292 -11.29 -12.38 49.25
CA ASP A 292 -11.39 -10.94 49.46
C ASP A 292 -12.57 -10.38 48.65
N LEU A 293 -13.71 -10.27 49.34
CA LEU A 293 -14.93 -9.70 48.78
C LEU A 293 -15.00 -8.18 48.94
N SER A 294 -13.95 -7.50 49.41
CA SER A 294 -13.97 -6.04 49.64
C SER A 294 -13.76 -5.22 48.37
N VAL A 295 -13.29 -5.84 47.29
CA VAL A 295 -12.97 -5.19 46.01
C VAL A 295 -14.16 -4.51 45.33
N ASP A 296 -13.95 -3.34 44.74
CA ASP A 296 -14.98 -2.62 43.98
C ASP A 296 -14.86 -2.96 42.49
N ALA A 297 -15.60 -3.99 42.05
CA ALA A 297 -15.64 -4.38 40.64
C ALA A 297 -16.53 -3.42 39.83
N LYS A 298 -15.98 -2.82 38.77
CA LYS A 298 -16.72 -1.91 37.87
C LYS A 298 -16.69 -2.43 36.43
N PRO A 299 -17.85 -2.58 35.76
CA PRO A 299 -17.90 -2.91 34.35
C PRO A 299 -17.23 -1.81 33.51
N LEU A 300 -16.50 -2.18 32.46
CA LEU A 300 -15.82 -1.23 31.58
C LEU A 300 -16.80 -0.39 30.73
N SER A 301 -18.00 -0.93 30.48
CA SER A 301 -19.09 -0.25 29.79
C SER A 301 -20.42 -0.93 30.08
N ASP A 302 -21.53 -0.32 29.65
CA ASP A 302 -22.86 -0.93 29.76
C ASP A 302 -22.96 -2.30 29.05
N LYS A 303 -22.10 -2.55 28.05
CA LYS A 303 -22.06 -3.81 27.29
C LYS A 303 -21.03 -4.83 27.79
N ASP A 304 -20.32 -4.52 28.87
CA ASP A 304 -19.32 -5.42 29.45
C ASP A 304 -19.99 -6.58 30.19
N GLN A 305 -20.33 -7.64 29.44
CA GLN A 305 -21.00 -8.82 29.97
C GLN A 305 -20.19 -9.52 31.06
N LEU A 306 -18.86 -9.57 30.90
CA LEU A 306 -17.98 -10.20 31.89
C LEU A 306 -17.94 -9.38 33.18
N GLY A 307 -17.78 -8.06 33.08
CA GLY A 307 -17.80 -7.16 34.22
C GLY A 307 -19.11 -7.26 35.02
N HIS A 308 -20.26 -7.24 34.35
CA HIS A 308 -21.57 -7.40 35.01
C HIS A 308 -21.73 -8.77 35.70
N ALA A 309 -21.20 -9.83 35.09
CA ALA A 309 -21.21 -11.17 35.69
C ALA A 309 -20.36 -11.21 36.98
N VAL A 310 -19.16 -10.62 36.95
CA VAL A 310 -18.28 -10.53 38.14
C VAL A 310 -18.95 -9.72 39.26
N VAL A 311 -19.58 -8.59 38.93
CA VAL A 311 -20.32 -7.79 39.92
C VAL A 311 -21.46 -8.57 40.55
N SER A 312 -22.24 -9.29 39.73
CA SER A 312 -23.36 -10.11 40.22
C SER A 312 -22.90 -11.26 41.11
N MET A 313 -21.80 -11.92 40.73
CA MET A 313 -21.14 -12.95 41.54
C MET A 313 -20.69 -12.39 42.90
N LEU A 314 -20.02 -11.24 42.89
CA LEU A 314 -19.54 -10.58 44.11
C LEU A 314 -20.69 -10.17 45.03
N ALA A 315 -21.80 -9.65 44.48
CA ALA A 315 -22.99 -9.31 45.26
C ALA A 315 -23.58 -10.54 45.96
N GLY A 316 -23.68 -11.69 45.26
CA GLY A 316 -24.15 -12.95 45.85
C GLY A 316 -23.24 -13.47 46.96
N LEU A 317 -21.93 -13.44 46.73
CA LEU A 317 -20.94 -13.86 47.73
C LEU A 317 -20.96 -12.95 48.97
N ARG A 318 -21.05 -11.62 48.80
CA ARG A 318 -21.19 -10.67 49.90
C ARG A 318 -22.45 -10.90 50.73
N LYS A 319 -23.59 -11.17 50.07
CA LYS A 319 -24.85 -11.48 50.76
C LYS A 319 -24.73 -12.76 51.61
N SER A 320 -24.02 -13.77 51.09
CA SER A 320 -23.75 -15.01 51.81
C SER A 320 -22.80 -14.81 52.99
N ALA A 321 -21.73 -14.02 52.80
CA ALA A 321 -20.80 -13.68 53.87
C ALA A 321 -21.49 -12.90 55.00
N ALA A 322 -22.31 -11.90 54.68
CA ALA A 322 -23.08 -11.14 55.67
C ALA A 322 -24.06 -12.01 56.46
N LEU A 323 -24.69 -13.00 55.81
CA LEU A 323 -25.52 -13.98 56.53
C LEU A 323 -24.68 -14.82 57.50
N ALA A 324 -23.51 -15.30 57.05
CA ALA A 324 -22.61 -16.07 57.91
C ALA A 324 -22.15 -15.25 59.13
N ASP A 325 -21.83 -13.97 58.94
CA ASP A 325 -21.49 -13.05 60.04
C ASP A 325 -22.67 -12.87 61.03
N THR A 326 -23.90 -12.78 60.51
CA THR A 326 -25.09 -12.67 61.35
C THR A 326 -25.33 -13.93 62.19
N ILE A 327 -25.15 -15.11 61.59
CA ILE A 327 -25.20 -16.40 62.29
C ILE A 327 -24.09 -16.48 63.34
N ALA A 328 -22.86 -16.04 63.01
CA ALA A 328 -21.73 -16.04 63.93
C ALA A 328 -21.94 -15.07 65.12
N ALA A 329 -22.66 -13.97 64.91
CA ALA A 329 -23.10 -13.06 65.96
C ALA A 329 -24.23 -13.64 66.85
N GLY A 330 -24.76 -14.82 66.52
CA GLY A 330 -25.78 -15.52 67.29
C GLY A 330 -27.22 -15.12 66.95
N ASP A 331 -27.43 -14.22 65.98
CA ASP A 331 -28.77 -13.91 65.51
C ASP A 331 -29.22 -14.97 64.50
N LEU A 332 -29.92 -15.97 65.03
CA LEU A 332 -30.53 -17.01 64.23
C LEU A 332 -31.93 -16.61 63.74
N THR A 333 -32.43 -15.41 63.96
CA THR A 333 -33.82 -15.04 63.57
C THR A 333 -33.94 -14.61 62.11
N VAL A 334 -32.82 -14.30 61.46
CA VAL A 334 -32.78 -13.86 60.06
C VAL A 334 -33.36 -14.88 59.09
N ASP A 335 -34.23 -14.41 58.19
CA ASP A 335 -34.75 -15.19 57.08
C ASP A 335 -33.97 -14.86 55.81
N HIS A 336 -33.26 -15.84 55.28
CA HIS A 336 -32.45 -15.68 54.07
C HIS A 336 -33.03 -16.49 52.92
N GLN A 337 -33.24 -15.81 51.80
CA GLN A 337 -33.63 -16.46 50.56
C GLN A 337 -32.39 -16.70 49.67
N PRO A 338 -32.10 -17.98 49.33
CA PRO A 338 -31.05 -18.33 48.36
C PRO A 338 -31.27 -17.62 47.02
N LEU A 339 -30.19 -17.34 46.29
CA LEU A 339 -30.28 -16.61 45.01
C LEU A 339 -31.03 -17.41 43.93
N SER A 340 -30.96 -18.74 43.98
CA SER A 340 -31.71 -19.66 43.14
C SER A 340 -31.72 -21.06 43.76
N ASP A 341 -32.50 -21.98 43.18
CA ASP A 341 -32.49 -23.40 43.59
C ASP A 341 -31.10 -24.06 43.44
N LYS A 342 -30.19 -23.47 42.66
CA LYS A 342 -28.82 -23.95 42.44
C LYS A 342 -27.78 -23.23 43.31
N ASP A 343 -28.17 -22.28 44.15
CA ASP A 343 -27.27 -21.57 45.06
C ASP A 343 -26.86 -22.51 46.21
N GLN A 344 -25.83 -23.31 45.98
CA GLN A 344 -25.40 -24.32 46.94
C GLN A 344 -24.98 -23.71 48.29
N LEU A 345 -24.27 -22.58 48.25
CA LEU A 345 -23.80 -21.90 49.46
C LEU A 345 -24.98 -21.31 50.24
N GLY A 346 -25.88 -20.57 49.58
CA GLY A 346 -27.07 -19.99 50.22
C GLY A 346 -27.98 -21.06 50.83
N ASN A 347 -28.24 -22.15 50.11
CA ASN A 347 -29.03 -23.27 50.62
C ASN A 347 -28.38 -23.95 51.84
N ALA A 348 -27.06 -24.13 51.82
CA ALA A 348 -26.32 -24.71 52.95
C ALA A 348 -26.41 -23.82 54.19
N LEU A 349 -26.25 -22.49 54.04
CA LEU A 349 -26.38 -21.54 55.14
C LEU A 349 -27.79 -21.54 55.73
N VAL A 350 -28.84 -21.58 54.91
CA VAL A 350 -30.24 -21.69 55.38
C VAL A 350 -30.47 -22.98 56.18
N SER A 351 -29.97 -24.11 55.67
CA SER A 351 -30.05 -25.38 56.40
C SER A 351 -29.27 -25.34 57.72
N MET A 352 -28.12 -24.67 57.75
CA MET A 352 -27.32 -24.46 58.95
C MET A 352 -28.09 -23.65 59.99
N THR A 353 -28.68 -22.51 59.62
CA THR A 353 -29.51 -21.69 60.52
C THR A 353 -30.68 -22.49 61.09
N LYS A 354 -31.37 -23.29 60.26
CA LYS A 354 -32.47 -24.15 60.71
C LYS A 354 -32.01 -25.19 61.74
N ARG A 355 -30.86 -25.84 61.50
CA ARG A 355 -30.31 -26.81 62.46
C ARG A 355 -29.87 -26.14 63.76
N LEU A 356 -29.22 -24.98 63.69
CA LEU A 356 -28.82 -24.21 64.88
C LEU A 356 -30.04 -23.77 65.69
N ARG A 357 -31.12 -23.30 65.05
CA ARG A 357 -32.38 -22.97 65.74
C ARG A 357 -32.95 -24.16 66.51
N ASN A 358 -32.97 -25.35 65.89
CA ASN A 358 -33.45 -26.56 66.55
C ASN A 358 -32.56 -26.92 67.75
N VAL A 359 -31.24 -26.90 67.59
CA VAL A 359 -30.30 -27.22 68.69
C VAL A 359 -30.45 -26.25 69.86
N VAL A 360 -30.58 -24.94 69.58
CA VAL A 360 -30.83 -23.93 70.62
C VAL A 360 -32.19 -24.18 71.29
N GLY A 361 -33.24 -24.47 70.51
CA GLY A 361 -34.57 -24.80 71.04
C GLY A 361 -34.57 -26.03 71.95
N ASP A 362 -33.90 -27.11 71.53
CA ASP A 362 -33.75 -28.33 72.32
C ASP A 362 -32.95 -28.07 73.61
N ALA A 363 -31.90 -27.26 73.55
CA ALA A 363 -31.11 -26.87 74.72
C ALA A 363 -31.92 -26.02 75.71
N THR A 364 -32.74 -25.08 75.23
CA THR A 364 -33.66 -24.30 76.07
C THR A 364 -34.69 -25.21 76.74
N ALA A 365 -35.33 -26.12 75.99
CA ALA A 365 -36.28 -27.06 76.55
C ALA A 365 -35.65 -28.00 77.60
N ALA A 366 -34.41 -28.46 77.37
CA ALA A 366 -33.67 -29.25 78.35
C ALA A 366 -33.35 -28.42 79.61
N ALA A 367 -32.95 -27.16 79.47
CA ALA A 367 -32.70 -26.26 80.59
C ALA A 367 -33.98 -26.01 81.41
N ASP A 368 -35.12 -25.82 80.76
CA ASP A 368 -36.43 -25.65 81.43
C ASP A 368 -36.84 -26.92 82.19
N ASN A 369 -36.63 -28.11 81.61
CA ASN A 369 -36.85 -29.39 82.28
C ASN A 369 -35.94 -29.56 83.51
N VAL A 370 -34.67 -29.18 83.41
CA VAL A 370 -33.71 -29.22 84.55
C VAL A 370 -34.10 -28.21 85.62
N ALA A 371 -34.52 -27.00 85.25
CA ALA A 371 -34.97 -25.98 86.18
C ALA A 371 -36.23 -26.44 86.93
N GLY A 372 -37.24 -26.96 86.21
CA GLY A 372 -38.45 -27.54 86.81
C GLY A 372 -38.14 -28.74 87.71
N GLY A 373 -37.26 -29.64 87.25
CA GLY A 373 -36.80 -30.78 88.06
C GLY A 373 -36.04 -30.36 89.31
N SER A 374 -35.22 -29.31 89.23
CA SER A 374 -34.47 -28.75 90.37
C SER A 374 -35.40 -28.12 91.40
N GLN A 375 -36.45 -27.42 90.95
CA GLN A 375 -37.48 -26.87 91.85
C GLN A 375 -38.24 -27.98 92.57
N GLN A 376 -38.65 -29.04 91.86
CA GLN A 376 -39.32 -30.19 92.46
C GLN A 376 -38.42 -30.95 93.44
N LEU A 377 -37.14 -31.12 93.10
CA LEU A 377 -36.15 -31.74 93.98
C LEU A 377 -35.90 -30.90 95.24
N SER A 378 -35.85 -29.56 95.12
CA SER A 378 -35.75 -28.65 96.26
C SER A 378 -36.92 -28.83 97.22
N ALA A 379 -38.15 -28.82 96.70
CA ALA A 379 -39.36 -29.02 97.49
C ALA A 379 -39.38 -30.41 98.17
N SER A 380 -38.96 -31.46 97.45
CA SER A 380 -38.85 -32.81 98.01
C SER A 380 -37.78 -32.88 99.11
N SER A 381 -36.65 -32.17 98.94
CA SER A 381 -35.56 -32.12 99.93
C SER A 381 -35.99 -31.37 101.19
N GLU A 382 -36.76 -30.29 101.07
CA GLU A 382 -37.37 -29.59 102.21
C GLU A 382 -38.34 -30.52 102.97
N GLN A 383 -39.21 -31.25 102.27
CA GLN A 383 -40.13 -32.20 102.89
C GLN A 383 -39.39 -33.34 103.59
N VAL A 384 -38.33 -33.89 102.99
CA VAL A 384 -37.48 -34.91 103.63
C VAL A 384 -36.77 -34.34 104.85
N SER A 385 -36.24 -33.12 104.78
CA SER A 385 -35.61 -32.45 105.93
C SER A 385 -36.60 -32.25 107.07
N GLN A 386 -37.84 -31.86 106.77
CA GLN A 386 -38.93 -31.73 107.74
C GLN A 386 -39.22 -33.09 108.40
N GLY A 387 -39.44 -34.13 107.60
CA GLY A 387 -39.72 -35.48 108.08
C GLY A 387 -38.56 -36.11 108.87
N ALA A 388 -37.31 -35.83 108.49
CA ALA A 388 -36.13 -36.25 109.24
C ALA A 388 -36.05 -35.53 110.61
N THR A 389 -36.47 -34.26 110.68
CA THR A 389 -36.57 -33.51 111.93
C THR A 389 -37.66 -34.11 112.83
N GLU A 390 -38.82 -34.46 112.26
CA GLU A 390 -39.90 -35.15 113.00
C GLU A 390 -39.49 -36.54 113.48
N GLN A 391 -38.77 -37.31 112.66
CA GLN A 391 -38.21 -38.61 113.06
C GLN A 391 -37.17 -38.45 114.18
N ALA A 392 -36.30 -37.45 114.09
CA ALA A 392 -35.32 -37.16 115.15
C ALA A 392 -36.02 -36.83 116.47
N ALA A 393 -37.05 -35.98 116.44
CA ALA A 393 -37.86 -35.68 117.62
C ALA A 393 -38.58 -36.92 118.19
N SER A 394 -39.15 -37.75 117.31
CA SER A 394 -39.79 -39.01 117.71
C SER A 394 -38.78 -39.99 118.34
N ALA A 395 -37.55 -40.03 117.83
CA ALA A 395 -36.47 -40.84 118.38
C ALA A 395 -36.00 -40.30 119.74
N GLU A 396 -35.92 -38.97 119.92
CA GLU A 396 -35.65 -38.34 121.22
C GLU A 396 -36.77 -38.66 122.23
N GLU A 397 -38.04 -38.56 121.84
CA GLU A 397 -39.18 -38.89 122.69
C GLU A 397 -39.21 -40.38 123.06
N ALA A 398 -38.91 -41.26 122.11
CA ALA A 398 -38.76 -42.69 122.37
C ALA A 398 -37.58 -42.98 123.31
N SER A 399 -36.45 -42.27 123.16
CA SER A 399 -35.30 -42.37 124.06
C SER A 399 -35.64 -41.89 125.46
N ALA A 400 -36.35 -40.77 125.60
CA ALA A 400 -36.83 -40.26 126.88
C ALA A 400 -37.83 -41.23 127.54
N SER A 401 -38.74 -41.81 126.75
CA SER A 401 -39.65 -42.86 127.23
C SER A 401 -38.90 -44.12 127.65
N MET A 402 -37.80 -44.47 126.96
CA MET A 402 -36.92 -45.56 127.38
C MET A 402 -36.15 -45.24 128.66
N GLU A 403 -35.70 -44.00 128.87
CA GLU A 403 -35.10 -43.56 130.13
C GLU A 403 -36.11 -43.60 131.28
N GLU A 404 -37.33 -43.12 131.05
CA GLU A 404 -38.41 -43.15 132.03
C GLU A 404 -38.86 -44.59 132.33
N MET A 405 -38.90 -45.47 131.33
CA MET A 405 -39.11 -46.90 131.52
C MET A 405 -37.97 -47.54 132.31
N ALA A 406 -36.71 -47.23 132.00
CA ALA A 406 -35.56 -47.75 132.74
C ALA A 406 -35.59 -47.28 134.21
N ALA A 407 -35.98 -46.03 134.46
CA ALA A 407 -36.19 -45.49 135.80
C ALA A 407 -37.34 -46.21 136.53
N ASN A 408 -38.48 -46.45 135.87
CA ASN A 408 -39.59 -47.22 136.43
C ASN A 408 -39.22 -48.68 136.69
N ILE A 409 -38.45 -49.33 135.82
CA ILE A 409 -37.93 -50.69 136.03
C ILE A 409 -37.00 -50.72 137.24
N LYS A 410 -36.10 -49.73 137.36
CA LYS A 410 -35.22 -49.59 138.52
C LYS A 410 -36.03 -49.37 139.81
N GLN A 411 -37.03 -48.49 139.77
CA GLN A 411 -37.93 -48.25 140.90
C GLN A 411 -38.74 -49.49 141.27
N ASN A 412 -39.24 -50.26 140.30
CA ASN A 412 -39.94 -51.53 140.55
C ASN A 412 -38.99 -52.59 141.14
N ALA A 413 -37.74 -52.65 140.67
CA ALA A 413 -36.72 -53.52 141.24
C ALA A 413 -36.40 -53.12 142.69
N ASP A 414 -36.26 -51.82 142.99
CA ASP A 414 -36.06 -51.31 144.35
C ASP A 414 -37.28 -51.60 145.25
N ASN A 415 -38.51 -51.42 144.74
CA ASN A 415 -39.75 -51.77 145.44
C ASN A 415 -39.84 -53.28 145.72
N ALA A 416 -39.44 -54.12 144.76
CA ALA A 416 -39.41 -55.57 144.93
C ALA A 416 -38.36 -55.99 145.96
N ALA A 417 -37.17 -55.39 145.95
CA ALA A 417 -36.14 -55.61 146.97
C ALA A 417 -36.59 -55.13 148.35
N GLN A 418 -37.28 -53.99 148.44
CA GLN A 418 -37.87 -53.49 149.68
C GLN A 418 -39.00 -54.40 150.17
N THR A 419 -39.84 -54.91 149.27
CA THR A 419 -40.88 -55.90 149.58
C THR A 419 -40.26 -57.21 150.07
N GLU A 420 -39.17 -57.68 149.45
CA GLU A 420 -38.42 -58.84 149.93
C GLU A 420 -37.89 -58.59 151.36
N LYS A 421 -37.34 -57.39 151.62
CA LYS A 421 -36.86 -57.01 152.95
C LYS A 421 -37.98 -56.98 153.98
N ILE A 422 -39.15 -56.42 153.64
CA ILE A 422 -40.34 -56.42 154.48
C ILE A 422 -40.83 -57.86 154.71
N ALA A 423 -40.92 -58.69 153.67
CA ALA A 423 -41.34 -60.08 153.78
C ALA A 423 -40.37 -60.90 154.66
N ARG A 424 -39.05 -60.70 154.52
CA ARG A 424 -38.04 -61.30 155.42
C ARG A 424 -38.20 -60.80 156.86
N GLN A 425 -38.47 -59.51 157.06
CA GLN A 425 -38.72 -58.94 158.40
C GLN A 425 -40.00 -59.51 159.01
N SER A 426 -41.12 -59.53 158.27
CA SER A 426 -42.38 -60.13 158.71
C SER A 426 -42.26 -61.63 158.96
N SER A 427 -41.48 -62.35 158.16
CA SER A 427 -41.14 -63.77 158.44
C SER A 427 -40.39 -63.91 159.76
N LYS A 428 -39.47 -63.00 160.06
CA LYS A 428 -38.71 -62.98 161.32
C LYS A 428 -39.59 -62.60 162.52
N ASP A 429 -40.46 -61.63 162.34
CA ASP A 429 -41.43 -61.20 163.36
C ASP A 429 -42.45 -62.33 163.65
N ALA A 430 -42.87 -63.09 162.63
CA ALA A 430 -43.71 -64.28 162.78
C ALA A 430 -43.00 -65.47 163.45
N GLU A 431 -41.69 -65.66 163.20
CA GLU A 431 -40.88 -66.66 163.90
C GLU A 431 -40.73 -66.32 165.40
N THR A 432 -40.65 -65.02 165.71
CA THR A 432 -40.52 -64.52 167.09
C THR A 432 -41.84 -64.60 167.86
N SER A 433 -42.99 -64.43 167.19
CA SER A 433 -44.32 -64.51 167.83
C SER A 433 -44.81 -65.94 168.11
N GLY A 434 -44.17 -66.96 167.54
CA GLY A 434 -44.52 -68.37 167.73
C GLY A 434 -43.95 -69.05 168.99
N ILE A 435 -43.22 -68.33 169.86
CA ILE A 435 -42.46 -68.93 170.99
C ILE A 435 -42.97 -68.47 172.39
N ALA A 436 -44.18 -67.92 172.54
CA ALA A 436 -44.70 -67.52 173.86
C ALA A 436 -46.14 -67.95 174.13
#